data_AF-A0A1W6MYZ0-F1
#
_entry.id   AF-A0A1W6MYZ0-F1
#
_cell.length_a   1.000
_cell.length_b   1.000
_cell.length_c   1.000
_cell.angle_alpha   90.00
_cell.angle_beta   90.00
_cell.angle_gamma   90.00
#
_symmetry.space_group_name_H-M   'P 1'
#
loop_
_entity.id
_entity.type
_entity.pdbx_description
1 polymer ?
#
loop_
_entity_poly.entity_id
_entity_poly.type
_entity_poly.pdbx_seq_one_letter_code
_entity_poly.pdbx_strand_id
1 'polypeptide(L)'
;MRRPTIRFHLFDSGRGRLALGPSSRGVGLPLTAASLALGLAVLAPFLFVLLSARRELAALAVDPAHAASLLELHKSPFHEAAAAGGRSVLAAAFLAQTRIAALGFCAIGAYFAWRGYANHRPRAWGPFFWVSALCLFFIAPVLLPKLSAQRADYAVTAVVGAAHGVAKPRQQAVAVLPLKLDPTTVLATRAGLAAFAAAFLSLACHDAAFRLREVLIDLGLAEPEPQKPGSGGAENEGVEEKLRRAKRKPQEPRREGEESRPGRRTRARKAGTPEDPRIRAFAMLGLPSGASRAEIEKAFRARIKRAHPDHGGSAEQAAALNEARNLLLTHG
;
A
#
# COMPACT_ATOMS: atom_id res chain seq x y z
N MET A 1 16.18 24.02 31.11
CA MET A 1 14.99 23.50 30.38
C MET A 1 15.31 23.39 28.90
N ARG A 2 15.53 22.19 28.38
CA ARG A 2 15.69 21.94 26.93
C ARG A 2 14.47 21.15 26.46
N ARG A 3 13.73 21.68 25.48
CA ARG A 3 12.54 21.03 24.92
C ARG A 3 12.95 19.72 24.23
N PRO A 4 12.21 18.61 24.41
CA PRO A 4 12.44 17.39 23.66
C PRO A 4 12.05 17.62 22.20
N THR A 5 13.04 17.61 21.32
CA THR A 5 12.82 17.59 19.87
C THR A 5 12.35 16.19 19.50
N ILE A 6 11.04 16.00 19.36
CA ILE A 6 10.47 14.78 18.78
C ILE A 6 10.91 14.74 17.32
N ARG A 7 11.93 13.92 17.02
CA ARG A 7 12.33 13.62 15.64
C ARG A 7 11.44 12.51 15.12
N PHE A 8 10.42 12.87 14.35
CA PHE A 8 9.74 11.92 13.48
C PHE A 8 10.73 11.53 12.37
N HIS A 9 11.31 10.34 12.46
CA HIS A 9 12.02 9.74 11.34
C HIS A 9 10.98 9.25 10.31
N LEU A 10 10.45 10.19 9.53
CA LEU A 10 9.45 9.92 8.49
C LEU A 10 10.04 9.23 7.24
N PHE A 11 11.36 9.04 7.20
CA PHE A 11 12.08 8.41 6.09
C PHE A 11 13.33 7.69 6.63
N ASP A 12 13.20 6.43 7.02
CA ASP A 12 14.33 5.50 6.93
C ASP A 12 14.08 4.60 5.71
N SER A 13 14.39 5.14 4.53
CA SER A 13 14.53 4.33 3.32
C SER A 13 15.88 3.63 3.40
N GLY A 14 15.89 2.46 4.04
CA GLY A 14 17.00 1.52 3.93
C GLY A 14 17.39 1.42 2.45
N ARG A 15 18.64 1.79 2.14
CA ARG A 15 19.20 1.82 0.78
C ARG A 15 19.38 0.40 0.24
N GLY A 16 18.29 -0.33 0.06
CA GLY A 16 18.23 -1.48 -0.82
C GLY A 16 18.17 -0.96 -2.25
N ARG A 17 19.18 -1.25 -3.06
CA ARG A 17 19.14 -1.00 -4.50
C ARG A 17 17.84 -1.60 -5.03
N LEU A 18 17.03 -0.78 -5.70
CA LEU A 18 15.87 -1.22 -6.50
C LEU A 18 16.38 -2.07 -7.66
N ALA A 19 16.76 -3.32 -7.38
CA ALA A 19 16.96 -4.33 -8.39
C ALA A 19 15.57 -4.73 -8.89
N LEU A 20 15.15 -4.13 -10.01
CA LEU A 20 14.01 -4.59 -10.80
C LEU A 20 14.36 -5.92 -11.45
N GLY A 21 14.41 -6.99 -10.64
CA GLY A 21 14.52 -8.36 -11.12
C GLY A 21 13.17 -8.83 -11.71
N PRO A 22 13.15 -9.82 -12.60
CA PRO A 22 11.94 -10.29 -13.29
C PRO A 22 10.85 -10.88 -12.36
N SER A 23 11.16 -11.09 -11.08
CA SER A 23 10.23 -11.51 -10.02
C SER A 23 9.59 -10.36 -9.23
N SER A 24 9.93 -9.10 -9.53
CA SER A 24 9.32 -7.90 -8.93
C SER A 24 8.03 -7.48 -9.64
N ARG A 25 7.11 -8.42 -9.92
CA ARG A 25 5.75 -8.08 -10.40
C ARG A 25 4.93 -7.49 -9.24
N GLY A 26 5.34 -6.32 -8.76
CA GLY A 26 4.66 -5.53 -7.75
C GLY A 26 3.28 -5.09 -8.21
N VAL A 27 2.57 -4.34 -7.36
CA VAL A 27 1.23 -3.82 -7.64
C VAL A 27 1.18 -2.88 -8.85
N GLY A 28 2.32 -2.40 -9.36
CA GLY A 28 2.36 -1.50 -10.51
C GLY A 28 1.71 -2.06 -11.79
N LEU A 29 2.19 -3.20 -12.31
CA LEU A 29 1.67 -3.81 -13.54
C LEU A 29 0.16 -4.15 -13.50
N PRO A 30 -0.37 -4.83 -12.46
CA PRO A 30 -1.81 -5.12 -12.41
C PRO A 30 -2.64 -3.83 -12.25
N LEU A 31 -2.11 -2.81 -11.56
CA LEU A 31 -2.79 -1.53 -11.39
C LEU A 31 -2.91 -0.80 -12.72
N THR A 32 -1.81 -0.70 -13.47
CA THR A 32 -1.82 -0.05 -14.78
C THR A 32 -2.72 -0.81 -15.74
N ALA A 33 -2.65 -2.15 -15.75
CA ALA A 33 -3.53 -2.99 -16.56
C ALA A 33 -5.01 -2.81 -16.22
N ALA A 34 -5.38 -2.84 -14.93
CA ALA A 34 -6.77 -2.67 -14.50
C ALA A 34 -7.32 -1.26 -14.81
N SER A 35 -6.50 -0.23 -14.58
CA SER A 35 -6.88 1.17 -14.83
C SER A 35 -7.09 1.42 -16.33
N LEU A 36 -6.18 0.91 -17.17
CA LEU A 36 -6.28 1.02 -18.63
C LEU A 36 -7.44 0.20 -19.18
N ALA A 37 -7.65 -1.02 -18.67
CA ALA A 37 -8.79 -1.85 -19.05
C ALA A 37 -10.13 -1.16 -18.74
N LEU A 38 -10.28 -0.57 -17.55
CA LEU A 38 -11.50 0.18 -17.22
C LEU A 38 -11.66 1.42 -18.12
N GLY A 39 -10.59 2.18 -18.33
CA GLY A 39 -10.60 3.34 -19.22
C GLY A 39 -11.09 2.98 -20.63
N LEU A 40 -10.55 1.90 -21.21
CA LEU A 40 -10.97 1.41 -22.53
C LEU A 40 -12.43 0.91 -22.52
N ALA A 41 -12.85 0.19 -21.48
CA ALA A 41 -14.23 -0.29 -21.36
C ALA A 41 -15.23 0.88 -21.27
N VAL A 42 -14.90 1.95 -20.53
CA VAL A 42 -15.72 3.17 -20.44
C VAL A 42 -15.64 3.99 -21.73
N LEU A 43 -14.55 3.90 -22.50
CA LEU A 43 -14.43 4.56 -23.81
C LEU A 43 -15.26 3.85 -24.91
N ALA A 44 -15.52 2.55 -24.78
CA ALA A 44 -16.20 1.77 -25.82
C ALA A 44 -17.59 2.31 -26.23
N PRO A 45 -18.49 2.73 -25.31
CA PRO A 45 -19.76 3.35 -25.69
C PRO A 45 -19.59 4.66 -26.49
N PHE A 46 -18.56 5.45 -26.20
CA PHE A 46 -18.27 6.66 -26.97
C PHE A 46 -17.87 6.33 -28.40
N LEU A 47 -16.94 5.38 -28.57
CA LEU A 47 -16.51 4.92 -29.90
C LEU A 47 -17.69 4.35 -30.69
N PHE A 48 -18.59 3.62 -30.02
CA PHE A 48 -19.81 3.11 -30.64
C PHE A 48 -20.69 4.25 -31.19
N VAL A 49 -20.96 5.30 -30.41
CA VAL A 49 -21.74 6.47 -30.88
C VAL A 49 -21.02 7.18 -32.02
N LEU A 50 -19.70 7.36 -31.90
CA LEU A 50 -18.88 8.04 -32.91
C LEU A 50 -18.96 7.35 -34.28
N LEU A 51 -19.02 6.01 -34.28
CA LEU A 51 -19.08 5.20 -35.49
C LEU A 51 -20.50 4.98 -36.02
N SER A 52 -21.50 4.81 -35.14
CA SER A 52 -22.87 4.41 -35.52
C SER A 52 -23.87 5.57 -35.60
N ALA A 53 -23.68 6.63 -34.81
CA ALA A 53 -24.68 7.68 -34.61
C ALA A 53 -24.04 9.07 -34.43
N ARG A 54 -23.01 9.39 -35.23
CA ARG A 54 -22.23 10.64 -35.11
C ARG A 54 -23.08 11.91 -35.06
N ARG A 55 -24.23 11.93 -35.75
CA ARG A 55 -25.17 13.06 -35.77
C ARG A 55 -25.77 13.36 -34.39
N GLU A 56 -25.87 12.36 -33.51
CA GLU A 56 -26.39 12.53 -32.14
C GLU A 56 -25.41 13.27 -31.21
N LEU A 57 -24.13 13.38 -31.59
CA LEU A 57 -23.10 14.09 -30.83
C LEU A 57 -23.20 15.63 -30.93
N ALA A 58 -24.26 16.17 -31.51
CA ALA A 58 -24.53 17.61 -31.47
C ALA A 58 -24.61 18.10 -30.00
N ALA A 59 -24.36 19.39 -29.76
CA ALA A 59 -24.41 19.95 -28.42
C ALA A 59 -25.70 19.56 -27.67
N LEU A 60 -25.55 19.18 -26.39
CA LEU A 60 -26.64 18.80 -25.51
C LEU A 60 -26.79 19.88 -24.44
N ALA A 61 -28.00 20.41 -24.28
CA ALA A 61 -28.32 21.35 -23.22
C ALA A 61 -28.92 20.58 -22.05
N VAL A 62 -28.29 20.70 -20.88
CA VAL A 62 -28.82 20.15 -19.63
C VAL A 62 -29.10 21.33 -18.70
N ASP A 63 -30.37 21.55 -18.37
CA ASP A 63 -30.76 22.56 -17.38
C ASP A 63 -30.30 22.12 -15.98
N PRO A 64 -29.54 22.97 -15.27
CA PRO A 64 -29.14 22.76 -13.90
C PRO A 64 -30.25 22.34 -12.93
N ALA A 65 -31.33 23.12 -12.87
CA ALA A 65 -32.39 22.89 -11.90
C ALA A 65 -33.06 21.53 -12.16
N HIS A 66 -33.27 21.20 -13.44
CA HIS A 66 -33.75 19.89 -13.86
C HIS A 66 -32.75 18.75 -13.57
N ALA A 67 -31.45 18.97 -13.74
CA ALA A 67 -30.45 17.95 -13.43
C ALA A 67 -30.42 17.60 -11.94
N ALA A 68 -30.54 18.59 -11.06
CA ALA A 68 -30.58 18.37 -9.62
C ALA A 68 -31.77 17.50 -9.19
N SER A 69 -32.97 17.78 -9.71
CA SER A 69 -34.16 16.98 -9.40
C SER A 69 -34.07 15.54 -9.93
N LEU A 70 -33.49 15.34 -11.13
CA LEU A 70 -33.22 14.01 -11.65
C LEU A 70 -32.27 13.20 -10.76
N LEU A 71 -31.27 13.84 -10.16
CA LEU A 71 -30.32 13.17 -9.25
C LEU A 71 -30.93 12.79 -7.90
N GLU A 72 -31.97 13.49 -7.45
CA GLU A 72 -32.77 13.08 -6.29
C GLU A 72 -33.58 11.82 -6.60
N LEU A 73 -34.01 11.66 -7.85
CA LEU A 73 -34.70 10.48 -8.35
C LEU A 73 -33.77 9.35 -8.80
N HIS A 74 -32.46 9.45 -8.53
CA HIS A 74 -31.45 8.49 -8.99
C HIS A 74 -31.41 8.29 -10.52
N LYS A 75 -31.80 9.31 -11.28
CA LYS A 75 -31.75 9.33 -12.75
C LYS A 75 -30.50 10.06 -13.25
N SER A 76 -30.02 9.68 -14.43
CA SER A 76 -28.86 10.32 -15.06
C SER A 76 -29.32 11.53 -15.89
N PRO A 77 -28.87 12.77 -15.58
CA PRO A 77 -29.28 13.96 -16.31
C PRO A 77 -28.93 13.91 -17.80
N PHE A 78 -27.78 13.32 -18.16
CA PHE A 78 -27.33 13.21 -19.54
C PHE A 78 -28.11 12.17 -20.35
N HIS A 79 -28.47 11.05 -19.71
CA HIS A 79 -29.36 10.06 -20.31
C HIS A 79 -30.73 10.67 -20.63
N GLU A 80 -31.35 11.33 -19.64
CA GLU A 80 -32.68 11.92 -19.79
C GLU A 80 -32.69 13.05 -20.83
N ALA A 81 -31.67 13.92 -20.82
CA ALA A 81 -31.56 14.98 -21.82
C ALA A 81 -31.36 14.44 -23.24
N ALA A 82 -30.55 13.39 -23.42
CA ALA A 82 -30.39 12.75 -24.72
C ALA A 82 -31.68 12.06 -25.19
N ALA A 83 -32.37 11.35 -24.27
CA ALA A 83 -33.63 10.68 -24.56
C ALA A 83 -34.75 11.67 -24.94
N ALA A 84 -34.89 12.77 -24.19
CA ALA A 84 -35.85 13.83 -24.49
C ALA A 84 -35.57 14.51 -25.84
N GLY A 85 -34.30 14.56 -26.27
CA GLY A 85 -33.90 15.05 -27.59
C GLY A 85 -34.02 14.03 -28.73
N GLY A 86 -34.61 12.85 -28.49
CA GLY A 86 -34.75 11.79 -29.50
C GLY A 86 -33.45 11.08 -29.87
N ARG A 87 -32.40 11.19 -29.05
CA ARG A 87 -31.05 10.66 -29.30
C ARG A 87 -30.83 9.35 -28.54
N SER A 88 -31.46 8.29 -29.03
CA SER A 88 -31.53 7.00 -28.32
C SER A 88 -30.16 6.31 -28.18
N VAL A 89 -29.30 6.42 -29.20
CA VAL A 89 -27.96 5.81 -29.18
C VAL A 89 -27.06 6.53 -28.19
N LEU A 90 -27.10 7.86 -28.16
CA LEU A 90 -26.38 8.68 -27.20
C LEU A 90 -26.87 8.45 -25.76
N ALA A 91 -28.19 8.37 -25.54
CA ALA A 91 -28.77 8.06 -24.24
C ALA A 91 -28.29 6.70 -23.72
N ALA A 92 -28.34 5.67 -24.56
CA ALA A 92 -27.84 4.33 -24.23
C ALA A 92 -26.34 4.35 -23.88
N ALA A 93 -25.53 5.13 -24.62
CA ALA A 93 -24.10 5.26 -24.34
C ALA A 93 -23.81 5.91 -22.98
N PHE A 94 -24.53 6.98 -22.61
CA PHE A 94 -24.38 7.59 -21.29
C PHE A 94 -24.64 6.59 -20.16
N LEU A 95 -25.75 5.83 -20.28
CA LEU A 95 -26.15 4.82 -19.31
C LEU A 95 -25.15 3.65 -19.26
N ALA A 96 -24.66 3.20 -20.42
CA ALA A 96 -23.66 2.14 -20.51
C ALA A 96 -22.35 2.56 -19.82
N GLN A 97 -21.84 3.77 -20.06
CA GLN A 97 -20.64 4.27 -19.39
C GLN A 97 -20.79 4.28 -17.86
N THR A 98 -21.93 4.77 -17.33
CA THR A 98 -22.16 4.82 -15.88
C THR A 98 -22.17 3.42 -15.28
N ARG A 99 -22.82 2.45 -15.94
CA ARG A 99 -22.89 1.05 -15.48
C ARG A 99 -21.55 0.33 -15.57
N ILE A 100 -20.84 0.47 -16.69
CA ILE A 100 -19.51 -0.12 -16.90
C ILE A 100 -18.53 0.42 -15.85
N ALA A 101 -18.52 1.74 -15.61
CA ALA A 101 -17.68 2.35 -14.59
C ALA A 101 -18.01 1.81 -13.19
N ALA A 102 -19.28 1.78 -12.80
CA ALA A 102 -19.71 1.28 -11.49
C ALA A 102 -19.31 -0.19 -11.25
N LEU A 103 -19.60 -1.08 -12.21
CA LEU A 103 -19.22 -2.49 -12.14
C LEU A 103 -17.70 -2.68 -12.12
N GLY A 104 -17.00 -1.91 -12.96
CA GLY A 104 -15.55 -1.93 -13.02
C GLY A 104 -14.88 -1.50 -11.72
N PHE A 105 -15.36 -0.43 -11.09
CA PHE A 105 -14.85 0.00 -9.78
C PHE A 105 -15.08 -1.06 -8.71
N CYS A 106 -16.26 -1.70 -8.66
CA CYS A 106 -16.52 -2.81 -7.73
C CYS A 106 -15.56 -3.99 -7.96
N ALA A 107 -15.37 -4.41 -9.21
CA ALA A 107 -14.50 -5.52 -9.56
C ALA A 107 -13.03 -5.23 -9.24
N ILE A 108 -12.54 -4.03 -9.59
CA ILE A 108 -11.18 -3.57 -9.29
C ILE A 108 -10.98 -3.49 -7.78
N GLY A 109 -11.92 -2.88 -7.05
CA GLY A 109 -11.87 -2.77 -5.60
C GLY A 109 -11.76 -4.13 -4.93
N ALA A 110 -12.61 -5.09 -5.32
CA ALA A 110 -12.59 -6.45 -4.80
C ALA A 110 -11.27 -7.18 -5.14
N TYR A 111 -10.80 -7.08 -6.39
CA TYR A 111 -9.55 -7.72 -6.82
C TYR A 111 -8.34 -7.17 -6.05
N PHE A 112 -8.23 -5.85 -5.90
CA PHE A 112 -7.11 -5.25 -5.19
C PHE A 112 -7.20 -5.43 -3.68
N ALA A 113 -8.39 -5.45 -3.10
CA ALA A 113 -8.58 -5.82 -1.70
C ALA A 113 -8.10 -7.26 -1.45
N TRP A 114 -8.54 -8.23 -2.27
CA TRP A 114 -8.07 -9.61 -2.17
C TRP A 114 -6.54 -9.70 -2.32
N ARG A 115 -5.97 -9.03 -3.33
CA ARG A 115 -4.53 -9.02 -3.56
C ARG A 115 -3.75 -8.37 -2.41
N GLY A 116 -4.29 -7.31 -1.82
CA GLY A 116 -3.74 -6.63 -0.65
C GLY A 116 -3.72 -7.53 0.57
N TYR A 117 -4.85 -8.17 0.84
CA TYR A 117 -4.99 -9.15 1.92
C TYR A 117 -4.03 -10.33 1.75
N ALA A 118 -3.87 -10.86 0.53
CA ALA A 118 -2.97 -11.97 0.24
C ALA A 118 -1.48 -11.58 0.22
N ASN A 119 -1.12 -10.30 0.30
CA ASN A 119 0.26 -9.86 0.23
C ASN A 119 0.96 -9.95 1.60
N HIS A 120 2.13 -10.58 1.66
CA HIS A 120 2.87 -10.81 2.92
C HIS A 120 4.10 -9.92 3.09
N ARG A 121 4.50 -9.18 2.05
CA ARG A 121 5.71 -8.34 2.12
C ARG A 121 5.39 -7.01 2.81
N PRO A 122 6.10 -6.65 3.89
CA PRO A 122 5.95 -5.34 4.52
C PRO A 122 6.33 -4.25 3.52
N ARG A 123 5.53 -3.19 3.44
CA ARG A 123 5.78 -2.04 2.55
C ARG A 123 6.24 -0.82 3.33
N ALA A 124 7.22 -0.12 2.74
CA ALA A 124 7.77 1.12 3.25
C ALA A 124 6.83 2.35 3.13
N TRP A 125 5.65 2.20 2.53
CA TRP A 125 4.64 3.26 2.42
C TRP A 125 3.86 3.33 3.74
N GLY A 126 4.55 3.78 4.79
CA GLY A 126 4.16 3.59 6.20
C GLY A 126 2.96 4.44 6.69
N PRO A 127 2.85 5.75 6.39
CA PRO A 127 1.80 6.59 7.00
C PRO A 127 0.73 7.20 6.05
N PHE A 128 1.09 7.54 4.81
CA PHE A 128 0.22 8.36 3.92
C PHE A 128 -1.11 7.67 3.59
N PHE A 129 -1.06 6.40 3.18
CA PHE A 129 -2.25 5.63 2.83
C PHE A 129 -3.05 5.22 4.06
N TRP A 130 -2.42 5.09 5.23
CA TRP A 130 -3.12 4.86 6.50
C TRP A 130 -4.01 6.05 6.87
N VAL A 131 -3.47 7.28 6.81
CA VAL A 131 -4.27 8.50 7.02
C VAL A 131 -5.40 8.58 5.98
N SER A 132 -5.11 8.23 4.72
CA SER A 132 -6.10 8.25 3.65
C SER A 132 -7.23 7.24 3.88
N ALA A 133 -6.90 6.01 4.31
CA ALA A 133 -7.86 4.96 4.64
C ALA A 133 -8.69 5.30 5.88
N LEU A 134 -8.08 5.90 6.91
CA LEU A 134 -8.77 6.36 8.11
C LEU A 134 -9.74 7.51 7.77
N CYS A 135 -9.27 8.48 6.99
CA CYS A 135 -10.12 9.56 6.47
C CYS A 135 -11.29 9.00 5.67
N LEU A 136 -11.04 8.04 4.75
CA LEU A 136 -12.09 7.36 4.00
C LEU A 136 -13.09 6.63 4.92
N PHE A 137 -12.63 5.96 5.97
CA PHE A 137 -13.51 5.28 6.93
C PHE A 137 -14.44 6.24 7.67
N PHE A 138 -13.95 7.40 8.11
CA PHE A 138 -14.77 8.41 8.80
C PHE A 138 -15.68 9.21 7.85
N ILE A 139 -15.24 9.39 6.61
CA ILE A 139 -15.99 10.13 5.59
C ILE A 139 -17.03 9.22 4.90
N ALA A 140 -16.78 7.91 4.83
CA ALA A 140 -17.65 6.94 4.15
C ALA A 140 -19.10 6.94 4.67
N PRO A 141 -19.41 6.94 5.98
CA PRO A 141 -20.79 7.01 6.47
C PRO A 141 -21.54 8.29 6.05
N VAL A 142 -20.82 9.38 5.79
CA VAL A 142 -21.39 10.66 5.33
C VAL A 142 -21.56 10.68 3.80
N LEU A 143 -20.63 10.06 3.08
CA LEU A 143 -20.62 10.02 1.62
C LEU A 143 -21.49 8.90 1.04
N LEU A 144 -21.42 7.68 1.58
CA LEU A 144 -22.08 6.48 1.07
C LEU A 144 -23.60 6.61 0.92
N PRO A 145 -24.36 7.19 1.88
CA PRO A 145 -25.81 7.39 1.72
C PRO A 145 -26.16 8.34 0.58
N LYS A 146 -25.20 9.20 0.17
CA LYS A 146 -25.36 10.17 -0.90
C LYS A 146 -24.76 9.70 -2.23
N LEU A 147 -24.00 8.60 -2.23
CA LEU A 147 -23.33 8.04 -3.39
C LEU A 147 -24.31 7.17 -4.18
N SER A 148 -24.94 7.76 -5.19
CA SER A 148 -25.47 6.99 -6.31
C SER A 148 -24.46 7.01 -7.46
N ALA A 149 -24.48 5.98 -8.30
CA ALA A 149 -23.63 5.96 -9.51
C ALA A 149 -23.89 7.21 -10.37
N GLN A 150 -25.14 7.65 -10.44
CA GLN A 150 -25.57 8.85 -11.17
C GLN A 150 -25.03 10.14 -10.53
N ARG A 151 -25.03 10.25 -9.20
CA ARG A 151 -24.48 11.43 -8.49
C ARG A 151 -22.96 11.52 -8.59
N ALA A 152 -22.27 10.39 -8.46
CA ALA A 152 -20.82 10.34 -8.65
C ALA A 152 -20.45 10.73 -10.09
N ASP A 153 -21.16 10.18 -11.06
CA ASP A 153 -20.99 10.45 -12.48
C ASP A 153 -21.29 11.91 -12.85
N TYR A 154 -22.34 12.49 -12.27
CA TYR A 154 -22.67 13.90 -12.45
C TYR A 154 -21.64 14.83 -11.81
N ALA A 155 -21.17 14.52 -10.59
CA ALA A 155 -20.13 15.30 -9.92
C ALA A 155 -18.82 15.32 -10.71
N VAL A 156 -18.39 14.16 -11.23
CA VAL A 156 -17.25 14.03 -12.15
C VAL A 156 -17.43 14.94 -13.37
N THR A 157 -18.63 14.95 -13.96
CA THR A 157 -18.93 15.77 -15.14
C THR A 157 -19.01 17.28 -14.83
N ALA A 158 -19.52 17.66 -13.65
CA ALA A 158 -19.58 19.04 -13.20
C ALA A 158 -18.17 19.64 -13.00
N VAL A 159 -17.22 18.84 -12.49
CA VAL A 159 -15.80 19.24 -12.38
C VAL A 159 -15.19 19.52 -13.76
N VAL A 160 -15.53 18.70 -14.77
CA VAL A 160 -15.08 18.90 -16.16
C VAL A 160 -15.67 20.18 -16.75
N GLY A 161 -16.97 20.44 -16.52
CA GLY A 161 -17.64 21.67 -16.95
C GLY A 161 -17.00 22.92 -16.35
N ALA A 162 -16.62 22.87 -15.07
CA ALA A 162 -15.92 23.97 -14.39
C ALA A 162 -14.49 24.19 -14.94
N ALA A 163 -13.79 23.12 -15.31
CA ALA A 163 -12.43 23.20 -15.87
C ALA A 163 -12.38 23.82 -17.27
N HIS A 164 -13.47 23.75 -18.04
CA HIS A 164 -13.56 24.31 -19.41
C HIS A 164 -14.11 25.76 -19.44
N GLY A 165 -14.02 26.50 -18.33
CA GLY A 165 -14.25 27.95 -18.32
C GLY A 165 -15.71 28.38 -18.29
N VAL A 166 -16.64 27.48 -18.00
CA VAL A 166 -18.04 27.87 -17.79
C VAL A 166 -18.18 28.32 -16.31
N ALA A 167 -18.40 29.63 -16.12
CA ALA A 167 -18.72 30.44 -14.92
C ALA A 167 -18.32 29.98 -13.48
N LYS A 168 -17.79 30.94 -12.69
CA LYS A 168 -17.50 30.77 -11.25
C LYS A 168 -18.79 30.60 -10.40
N PRO A 169 -18.79 29.72 -9.38
CA PRO A 169 -19.97 29.46 -8.56
C PRO A 169 -20.16 30.57 -7.53
N ARG A 170 -21.36 31.16 -7.48
CA ARG A 170 -21.81 31.94 -6.32
C ARG A 170 -22.51 30.98 -5.35
N GLN A 171 -22.05 31.04 -4.11
CA GLN A 171 -22.39 30.23 -2.94
C GLN A 171 -23.85 29.70 -2.92
N GLN A 172 -24.03 28.42 -3.25
CA GLN A 172 -24.89 27.44 -2.57
C GLN A 172 -24.78 26.08 -3.30
N ALA A 173 -24.69 25.01 -2.50
CA ALA A 173 -24.66 23.58 -2.81
C ALA A 173 -24.56 23.13 -4.29
N VAL A 174 -23.44 22.47 -4.63
CA VAL A 174 -23.15 21.79 -5.92
C VAL A 174 -23.25 22.74 -7.11
N ALA A 175 -22.12 23.10 -7.71
CA ALA A 175 -22.10 24.00 -8.87
C ALA A 175 -22.92 23.39 -10.03
N VAL A 176 -24.15 23.86 -10.19
CA VAL A 176 -25.05 23.40 -11.24
C VAL A 176 -25.05 24.47 -12.35
N LEU A 177 -24.30 24.18 -13.41
CA LEU A 177 -23.97 25.13 -14.45
C LEU A 177 -24.75 24.84 -15.73
N PRO A 178 -25.30 25.84 -16.47
CA PRO A 178 -25.95 25.61 -17.75
C PRO A 178 -24.91 25.12 -18.75
N LEU A 179 -24.84 23.80 -18.88
CA LEU A 179 -23.82 23.12 -19.63
C LEU A 179 -24.36 22.87 -21.04
N LYS A 180 -24.05 23.79 -21.97
CA LYS A 180 -23.94 23.41 -23.39
C LYS A 180 -22.64 22.62 -23.53
N LEU A 181 -22.71 21.35 -23.15
CA LEU A 181 -21.58 20.45 -23.26
C LEU A 181 -21.57 19.82 -24.66
N ASP A 182 -20.38 19.78 -25.25
CA ASP A 182 -20.10 18.87 -26.35
C ASP A 182 -20.09 17.43 -25.79
N PRO A 183 -21.02 16.56 -26.22
CA PRO A 183 -21.07 15.17 -25.78
C PRO A 183 -19.75 14.44 -26.00
N THR A 184 -18.95 14.82 -27.00
CA THR A 184 -17.63 14.20 -27.24
C THR A 184 -16.68 14.45 -26.09
N THR A 185 -16.58 15.71 -25.63
CA THR A 185 -15.74 16.10 -24.49
C THR A 185 -16.19 15.38 -23.23
N VAL A 186 -17.50 15.29 -23.00
CA VAL A 186 -18.04 14.61 -21.82
C VAL A 186 -17.68 13.13 -21.82
N LEU A 187 -18.02 12.42 -22.90
CA LEU A 187 -17.84 10.97 -23.00
C LEU A 187 -16.36 10.57 -22.95
N ALA A 188 -15.47 11.33 -23.61
CA ALA A 188 -14.03 11.09 -23.57
C ALA A 188 -13.43 11.40 -22.19
N THR A 189 -13.81 12.52 -21.58
CA THR A 189 -13.28 12.90 -20.25
C THR A 189 -13.72 11.91 -19.17
N ARG A 190 -14.96 11.38 -19.26
CA ARG A 190 -15.46 10.33 -18.36
C ARG A 190 -14.57 9.08 -18.39
N ALA A 191 -14.13 8.64 -19.57
CA ALA A 191 -13.23 7.49 -19.69
C ALA A 191 -11.87 7.75 -19.03
N GLY A 192 -11.28 8.93 -19.24
CA GLY A 192 -10.01 9.33 -18.61
C GLY A 192 -10.11 9.42 -17.08
N LEU A 193 -11.17 10.04 -16.57
CA LEU A 193 -11.41 10.15 -15.13
C LEU A 193 -11.69 8.79 -14.48
N ALA A 194 -12.40 7.90 -15.17
CA ALA A 194 -12.61 6.53 -14.69
C ALA A 194 -11.29 5.76 -14.55
N ALA A 195 -10.40 5.85 -15.54
CA ALA A 195 -9.08 5.23 -15.48
C ALA A 195 -8.24 5.81 -14.32
N PHE A 196 -8.25 7.13 -14.15
CA PHE A 196 -7.55 7.79 -13.06
C PHE A 196 -8.09 7.36 -11.69
N ALA A 197 -9.41 7.42 -11.49
CA ALA A 197 -10.04 7.00 -10.24
C ALA A 197 -9.78 5.53 -9.92
N ALA A 198 -9.73 4.65 -10.93
CA ALA A 198 -9.42 3.23 -10.75
C ALA A 198 -8.01 3.00 -10.19
N ALA A 199 -7.02 3.81 -10.60
CA ALA A 199 -5.67 3.71 -10.06
C ALA A 199 -5.62 4.01 -8.56
N PHE A 200 -6.30 5.08 -8.12
CA PHE A 200 -6.40 5.44 -6.70
C PHE A 200 -7.18 4.41 -5.90
N LEU A 201 -8.31 3.93 -6.43
CA LEU A 201 -9.11 2.89 -5.81
C LEU A 201 -8.30 1.60 -5.63
N SER A 202 -7.54 1.20 -6.65
CA SER A 202 -6.67 0.02 -6.60
C SER A 202 -5.64 0.12 -5.47
N LEU A 203 -4.98 1.27 -5.32
CA LEU A 203 -4.02 1.52 -4.24
C LEU A 203 -4.69 1.50 -2.87
N ALA A 204 -5.81 2.20 -2.73
CA ALA A 204 -6.53 2.32 -1.47
C ALA A 204 -7.08 0.96 -0.99
N CYS A 205 -7.76 0.21 -1.86
CA CYS A 205 -8.30 -1.11 -1.52
C CYS A 205 -7.19 -2.12 -1.18
N HIS A 206 -6.09 -2.10 -1.96
CA HIS A 206 -4.96 -2.97 -1.66
C HIS A 206 -4.32 -2.64 -0.30
N ASP A 207 -4.06 -1.37 -0.02
CA ASP A 207 -3.43 -0.97 1.25
C ASP A 207 -4.35 -1.25 2.45
N ALA A 208 -5.62 -0.87 2.36
CA ALA A 208 -6.60 -1.11 3.42
C ALA A 208 -6.71 -2.60 3.76
N ALA A 209 -6.78 -3.47 2.75
CA ALA A 209 -6.89 -4.91 2.97
C ALA A 209 -5.60 -5.55 3.53
N PHE A 210 -4.43 -5.06 3.10
CA PHE A 210 -3.15 -5.46 3.69
C PHE A 210 -3.10 -5.10 5.19
N ARG A 211 -3.51 -3.88 5.55
CA ARG A 211 -3.54 -3.42 6.95
C ARG A 211 -4.58 -4.14 7.79
N LEU A 212 -5.76 -4.43 7.22
CA LEU A 212 -6.76 -5.25 7.88
C LEU A 212 -6.18 -6.61 8.28
N ARG A 213 -5.42 -7.26 7.40
CA ARG A 213 -4.73 -8.51 7.73
C ARG A 213 -3.76 -8.35 8.90
N GLU A 214 -2.93 -7.31 8.92
CA GLU A 214 -1.98 -7.07 10.01
C GLU A 214 -2.72 -6.93 11.36
N VAL A 215 -3.81 -6.15 11.39
CA VAL A 215 -4.65 -6.01 12.58
C VAL A 215 -5.26 -7.34 13.00
N LEU A 216 -5.75 -8.15 12.06
CA LEU A 216 -6.31 -9.46 12.37
C LEU A 216 -5.26 -10.41 12.95
N ILE A 217 -4.00 -10.34 12.50
CA ILE A 217 -2.89 -11.12 13.07
C ILE A 217 -2.55 -10.64 14.48
N ASP A 218 -2.46 -9.33 14.69
CA ASP A 218 -2.17 -8.75 16.01
C ASP A 218 -3.25 -9.08 17.05
N LEU A 219 -4.51 -9.20 16.61
CA LEU A 219 -5.64 -9.64 17.43
C LEU A 219 -5.72 -11.16 17.61
N GLY A 220 -4.86 -11.94 16.95
CA GLY A 220 -4.90 -13.41 16.97
C GLY A 220 -6.11 -14.01 16.23
N LEU A 221 -6.75 -13.23 15.35
CA LEU A 221 -7.89 -13.66 14.53
C LEU A 221 -7.46 -14.21 13.16
N ALA A 222 -6.19 -14.05 12.79
CA ALA A 222 -5.60 -14.61 11.58
C ALA A 222 -4.22 -15.18 11.87
N GLU A 223 -3.91 -16.34 11.28
CA GLU A 223 -2.62 -16.98 11.45
C GLU A 223 -1.55 -16.34 10.54
N PRO A 224 -0.34 -16.08 11.06
CA PRO A 224 0.79 -15.73 10.21
C PRO A 224 1.18 -16.97 9.38
N GLU A 225 1.27 -16.81 8.06
CA GLU A 225 1.75 -17.88 7.18
C GLU A 225 3.19 -18.27 7.58
N PRO A 226 3.52 -19.57 7.66
CA PRO A 226 4.83 -20.02 8.08
C PRO A 226 5.88 -19.47 7.12
N GLN A 227 6.87 -18.73 7.65
CA GLN A 227 7.96 -18.21 6.84
C GLN A 227 8.62 -19.37 6.09
N LYS A 228 8.54 -19.38 4.75
CA LYS A 228 9.30 -20.33 3.94
C LYS A 228 10.79 -20.19 4.30
N PRO A 229 11.45 -21.25 4.79
CA PRO A 229 12.86 -21.20 5.09
C PRO A 229 13.62 -20.99 3.78
N GLY A 230 14.14 -19.79 3.54
CA GLY A 230 15.03 -19.52 2.42
C GLY A 230 14.90 -18.17 1.71
N SER A 231 13.86 -17.36 1.92
CA SER A 231 13.66 -16.15 1.10
C SER A 231 14.41 -14.89 1.59
N GLY A 232 15.02 -14.91 2.77
CA GLY A 232 15.73 -13.74 3.33
C GLY A 232 17.15 -13.99 3.86
N GLY A 233 17.59 -15.25 3.92
CA GLY A 233 18.93 -15.61 4.42
C GLY A 233 20.00 -15.57 3.33
N ALA A 234 19.76 -16.24 2.20
CA ALA A 234 20.77 -16.45 1.17
C ALA A 234 21.23 -15.14 0.46
N GLU A 235 20.34 -14.17 0.27
CA GLU A 235 20.71 -12.88 -0.33
C GLU A 235 21.55 -12.01 0.63
N ASN A 236 21.27 -12.07 1.93
CA ASN A 236 22.01 -11.31 2.93
C ASN A 236 23.37 -11.95 3.25
N GLU A 237 23.45 -13.29 3.27
CA GLU A 237 24.71 -14.02 3.42
C GLU A 237 25.69 -13.70 2.28
N GLY A 238 25.22 -13.67 1.02
CA GLY A 238 26.07 -13.32 -0.12
C GLY A 238 26.56 -11.86 -0.11
N VAL A 239 25.77 -10.94 0.44
CA VAL A 239 26.17 -9.53 0.60
C VAL A 239 27.15 -9.37 1.76
N GLU A 240 26.91 -10.05 2.90
CA GLU A 240 27.78 -10.00 4.06
C GLU A 240 29.13 -10.68 3.78
N GLU A 241 29.13 -11.80 3.04
CA GLU A 241 30.34 -12.49 2.58
C GLU A 241 31.14 -11.63 1.59
N LYS A 242 30.47 -10.94 0.66
CA LYS A 242 31.12 -9.96 -0.24
C LYS A 242 31.71 -8.77 0.54
N LEU A 243 31.01 -8.28 1.57
CA LEU A 243 31.52 -7.20 2.44
C LEU A 243 32.72 -7.66 3.27
N ARG A 244 32.70 -8.91 3.75
CA ARG A 244 33.82 -9.54 4.47
C ARG A 244 35.02 -9.76 3.55
N ARG A 245 34.81 -10.19 2.29
CA ARG A 245 35.86 -10.28 1.26
C ARG A 245 36.45 -8.91 0.92
N ALA A 246 35.61 -7.88 0.79
CA ALA A 246 36.08 -6.51 0.51
C ALA A 246 36.83 -5.88 1.70
N LYS A 247 36.52 -6.28 2.94
CA LYS A 247 37.24 -5.85 4.15
C LYS A 247 38.52 -6.64 4.43
N ARG A 248 38.76 -7.78 3.76
CA ARG A 248 40.07 -8.45 3.80
C ARG A 248 41.07 -7.63 2.97
N LYS A 249 41.86 -6.78 3.64
CA LYS A 249 43.04 -6.15 3.05
C LYS A 249 43.95 -7.23 2.42
N PRO A 250 44.51 -7.00 1.22
CA PRO A 250 45.59 -7.85 0.71
C PRO A 250 46.75 -7.83 1.71
N GLN A 251 47.17 -9.01 2.20
CA GLN A 251 48.43 -9.14 2.91
C GLN A 251 49.56 -8.81 1.93
N GLU A 252 50.31 -7.75 2.21
CA GLU A 252 51.58 -7.51 1.52
C GLU A 252 52.54 -8.70 1.75
N PRO A 253 53.34 -9.08 0.75
CA PRO A 253 54.31 -10.16 0.92
C PRO A 253 55.37 -9.74 1.94
N ARG A 254 55.50 -10.53 2.99
CA ARG A 254 56.57 -10.40 3.99
C ARG A 254 57.92 -10.53 3.30
N ARG A 255 58.76 -9.50 3.41
CA ARG A 255 60.20 -9.61 3.21
C ARG A 255 60.81 -10.23 4.46
N GLU A 256 61.63 -11.24 4.24
CA GLU A 256 62.43 -11.94 5.24
C GLU A 256 63.52 -11.01 5.79
N GLY A 257 63.81 -11.13 7.09
CA GLY A 257 64.89 -10.39 7.76
C GLY A 257 64.80 -10.39 9.28
N GLU A 258 65.52 -11.34 9.90
CA GLU A 258 66.19 -11.31 11.22
C GLU A 258 65.43 -11.01 12.54
N GLU A 259 65.28 -12.09 13.32
CA GLU A 259 65.87 -12.31 14.66
C GLU A 259 65.60 -11.32 15.82
N SER A 260 64.83 -11.78 16.84
CA SER A 260 65.30 -11.91 18.25
C SER A 260 64.18 -12.13 19.29
N ARG A 261 64.22 -13.33 19.90
CA ARG A 261 63.90 -13.78 21.29
C ARG A 261 62.50 -13.60 21.95
N PRO A 262 62.11 -14.56 22.85
CA PRO A 262 60.73 -14.74 23.30
C PRO A 262 60.46 -14.19 24.72
N GLY A 263 59.31 -13.53 24.89
CA GLY A 263 58.83 -13.02 26.17
C GLY A 263 57.51 -13.68 26.60
N ARG A 264 57.62 -14.79 27.32
CA ARG A 264 56.55 -15.49 28.03
C ARG A 264 55.89 -14.57 29.06
N ARG A 265 54.56 -14.40 29.02
CA ARG A 265 53.76 -14.09 30.22
C ARG A 265 52.28 -14.45 30.04
N THR A 266 52.00 -15.70 30.40
CA THR A 266 50.72 -16.20 30.86
C THR A 266 50.17 -15.34 32.00
N ARG A 267 48.92 -14.86 31.87
CA ARG A 267 48.11 -14.42 33.02
C ARG A 267 46.76 -15.13 33.02
N ALA A 268 46.74 -16.17 33.83
CA ALA A 268 45.65 -16.66 34.69
C ALA A 268 44.20 -16.42 34.24
N ARG A 269 43.58 -17.48 33.69
CA ARG A 269 42.14 -17.70 33.77
C ARG A 269 41.80 -18.16 35.19
N LYS A 270 40.93 -17.42 35.89
CA LYS A 270 40.25 -17.91 37.09
C LYS A 270 39.20 -18.93 36.67
N ALA A 271 39.29 -20.13 37.23
CA ALA A 271 38.36 -21.22 37.05
C ALA A 271 37.08 -20.98 37.86
N GLY A 272 35.94 -21.05 37.18
CA GLY A 272 34.64 -21.42 37.72
C GLY A 272 34.05 -22.43 36.73
N THR A 273 33.41 -23.47 37.24
CA THR A 273 32.75 -24.56 36.51
C THR A 273 32.04 -24.04 35.24
N PRO A 274 32.20 -24.64 34.05
CA PRO A 274 31.50 -24.16 32.86
C PRO A 274 30.02 -24.52 33.00
N GLU A 275 29.22 -23.61 33.56
CA GLU A 275 27.79 -23.65 33.34
C GLU A 275 27.54 -23.57 31.84
N ASP A 276 26.81 -24.54 31.31
CA ASP A 276 26.45 -24.58 29.90
C ASP A 276 25.81 -23.23 29.49
N PRO A 277 26.41 -22.47 28.56
CA PRO A 277 25.88 -21.19 28.09
C PRO A 277 24.42 -21.26 27.63
N ARG A 278 23.94 -22.44 27.20
CA ARG A 278 22.54 -22.65 26.80
C ARG A 278 21.58 -22.56 27.97
N ILE A 279 21.94 -23.10 29.13
CA ILE A 279 21.08 -23.07 30.33
C ILE A 279 20.87 -21.61 30.76
N ARG A 280 21.93 -20.79 30.72
CA ARG A 280 21.84 -19.35 30.97
C ARG A 280 20.97 -18.63 29.94
N ALA A 281 21.10 -18.99 28.66
CA ALA A 281 20.27 -18.41 27.60
C ALA A 281 18.77 -18.74 27.76
N PHE A 282 18.43 -19.99 28.14
CA PHE A 282 17.05 -20.37 28.47
C PHE A 282 16.52 -19.62 29.69
N ALA A 283 17.32 -19.48 30.75
CA ALA A 283 16.95 -18.70 31.94
C ALA A 283 16.75 -17.20 31.62
N MET A 284 17.59 -16.62 30.75
CA MET A 284 17.45 -15.25 30.25
C MET A 284 16.19 -15.03 29.40
N LEU A 285 15.59 -16.09 28.85
CA LEU A 285 14.28 -16.03 28.18
C LEU A 285 13.12 -16.46 29.10
N GLY A 286 13.41 -17.04 30.26
CA GLY A 286 12.43 -17.54 31.22
C GLY A 286 11.79 -18.86 30.78
N LEU A 287 12.55 -19.70 30.08
CA LEU A 287 12.12 -20.98 29.54
C LEU A 287 12.85 -22.14 30.23
N PRO A 288 12.23 -23.33 30.32
CA PRO A 288 12.93 -24.55 30.72
C PRO A 288 13.95 -24.97 29.65
N SER A 289 15.00 -25.68 30.08
CA SER A 289 15.96 -26.30 29.17
C SER A 289 15.25 -27.30 28.26
N GLY A 290 15.36 -27.14 26.94
CA GLY A 290 14.70 -28.00 25.95
C GLY A 290 13.41 -27.42 25.35
N ALA A 291 13.08 -26.16 25.62
CA ALA A 291 11.97 -25.48 24.95
C ALA A 291 12.15 -25.48 23.42
N SER A 292 11.04 -25.67 22.70
CA SER A 292 11.02 -25.72 21.24
C SER A 292 11.37 -24.36 20.62
N ARG A 293 11.81 -24.38 19.35
CA ARG A 293 12.11 -23.16 18.59
C ARG A 293 10.97 -22.13 18.59
N ALA A 294 9.73 -22.58 18.49
CA ALA A 294 8.54 -21.71 18.52
C ALA A 294 8.37 -21.02 19.89
N GLU A 295 8.63 -21.73 20.98
CA GLU A 295 8.56 -21.20 22.35
C GLU A 295 9.68 -20.20 22.61
N ILE A 296 10.90 -20.47 22.12
CA ILE A 296 12.05 -19.55 22.18
C ILE A 296 11.73 -18.22 21.49
N GLU A 297 11.18 -18.25 20.27
CA GLU A 297 10.81 -17.04 19.54
C GLU A 297 9.69 -16.25 20.22
N LYS A 298 8.66 -16.94 20.74
CA LYS A 298 7.54 -16.32 21.45
C LYS A 298 8.01 -15.62 22.73
N ALA A 299 8.84 -16.30 23.54
CA ALA A 299 9.38 -15.74 24.78
C ALA A 299 10.30 -14.54 24.52
N PHE A 300 11.15 -14.63 23.47
CA PHE A 300 12.00 -13.54 23.06
C PHE A 300 11.20 -12.29 22.65
N ARG A 301 10.16 -12.42 21.82
CA ARG A 301 9.30 -11.28 21.42
C ARG A 301 8.63 -10.62 22.62
N ALA A 302 8.15 -11.42 23.58
CA ALA A 302 7.51 -10.90 24.79
C ALA A 302 8.50 -10.21 25.76
N ARG A 303 9.77 -10.63 25.79
CA ARG A 303 10.80 -10.00 26.63
C ARG A 303 11.43 -8.78 25.97
N ILE A 304 11.73 -8.83 24.67
CA ILE A 304 12.36 -7.69 23.97
C ILE A 304 11.42 -6.48 23.94
N LYS A 305 10.10 -6.69 23.83
CA LYS A 305 9.09 -5.61 23.93
C LYS A 305 9.13 -4.88 25.28
N ARG A 306 9.49 -5.58 26.36
CA ARG A 306 9.60 -5.01 27.72
C ARG A 306 11.00 -4.46 28.02
N ALA A 307 12.03 -5.05 27.44
CA ALA A 307 13.41 -4.62 27.59
C ALA A 307 13.82 -3.51 26.60
N HIS A 308 12.95 -3.14 25.66
CA HIS A 308 13.25 -2.11 24.68
C HIS A 308 13.47 -0.75 25.36
N PRO A 309 14.52 0.00 24.99
CA PRO A 309 14.79 1.34 25.52
C PRO A 309 13.60 2.31 25.41
N ASP A 310 12.78 2.14 24.38
CA ASP A 310 11.58 2.97 24.14
C ASP A 310 10.45 2.73 25.14
N HIS A 311 10.52 1.65 25.93
CA HIS A 311 9.53 1.30 26.97
C HIS A 311 10.14 1.30 28.39
N GLY A 312 11.31 1.93 28.57
CA GLY A 312 11.99 2.06 29.87
C GLY A 312 12.98 0.94 30.19
N GLY A 313 13.31 0.07 29.22
CA GLY A 313 14.38 -0.93 29.36
C GLY A 313 15.77 -0.38 29.04
N SER A 314 16.81 -1.21 29.17
CA SER A 314 18.20 -0.81 28.83
C SER A 314 18.68 -1.47 27.54
N ALA A 315 19.51 -0.75 26.76
CA ALA A 315 20.12 -1.28 25.54
C ALA A 315 20.96 -2.55 25.81
N GLU A 316 21.59 -2.62 26.98
CA GLU A 316 22.37 -3.78 27.43
C GLU A 316 21.48 -5.02 27.65
N GLN A 317 20.29 -4.86 28.24
CA GLN A 317 19.32 -5.95 28.39
C GLN A 317 18.78 -6.43 27.04
N ALA A 318 18.51 -5.52 26.11
CA ALA A 318 18.08 -5.87 24.76
C ALA A 318 19.17 -6.64 23.99
N ALA A 319 20.44 -6.23 24.13
CA ALA A 319 21.59 -6.93 23.55
C ALA A 319 21.75 -8.34 24.14
N ALA A 320 21.68 -8.48 25.46
CA ALA A 320 21.77 -9.79 26.14
C ALA A 320 20.65 -10.75 25.71
N LEU A 321 19.42 -10.25 25.52
CA LEU A 321 18.30 -11.06 25.00
C LEU A 321 18.53 -11.51 23.54
N ASN A 322 19.13 -10.66 22.71
CA ASN A 322 19.49 -11.00 21.34
C ASN A 322 20.58 -12.07 21.30
N GLU A 323 21.60 -11.95 22.14
CA GLU A 323 22.66 -12.96 22.28
C GLU A 323 22.11 -14.31 22.75
N ALA A 324 21.22 -14.31 23.75
CA ALA A 324 20.56 -15.51 24.24
C ALA A 324 19.74 -16.21 23.14
N ARG A 325 18.95 -15.45 22.36
CA ARG A 325 18.19 -16.00 21.22
C ARG A 325 19.13 -16.63 20.18
N ASN A 326 20.18 -15.91 19.80
CA ASN A 326 21.10 -16.38 18.76
C ASN A 326 21.81 -17.67 19.20
N LEU A 327 22.24 -17.74 20.46
CA LEU A 327 22.90 -18.93 20.99
C LEU A 327 21.99 -20.18 20.94
N LEU A 328 20.70 -20.03 21.24
CA LEU A 328 19.74 -21.12 21.24
C LEU A 328 19.26 -21.55 19.85
N LEU A 329 19.24 -20.63 18.87
CA LEU A 329 18.76 -20.90 17.51
C LEU A 329 19.86 -21.26 16.51
N THR A 330 21.11 -20.87 16.77
CA THR A 330 22.25 -21.15 15.87
C THR A 330 22.94 -22.48 16.18
N HIS A 331 22.82 -22.98 17.41
CA HIS A 331 23.46 -24.24 17.82
C HIS A 331 22.46 -25.33 18.27
N GLY A 332 21.15 -25.08 18.19
CA GLY A 332 20.07 -26.01 18.58
C GLY A 332 19.72 -27.03 17.51
#